data_AF-A0A9X3RTL1-F1
#
_entry.id   AF-A0A9X3RTL1-F1
#
_cell.length_a   1.000
_cell.length_b   1.000
_cell.length_c   1.000
_cell.angle_alpha   90.00
_cell.angle_beta   90.00
_cell.angle_gamma   90.00
#
_symmetry.space_group_name_H-M   'P 1'
#
loop_
_entity.id
_entity.type
_entity.pdbx_description
1 polymer ?
#
loop_
_entity_poly.entity_id
_entity_poly.type
_entity_poly.pdbx_seq_one_letter_code
_entity_poly.pdbx_strand_id
1 'polypeptide(L)'
;MSNWDELIFTQEDNVDFLDEVAELEGNEVAQALVDAVNLALRDGQPGSVDHSVGLCAATVAAIWSGAPFSVANVADDHPFIRAHIGQCPTNLQEVSLQLLDGEYERLSATEAVEAEDLETFVEALS
;
A
#
# COMPACT_ATOMS: atom_id res chain seq x y z
N MET A 1 10.96 -12.74 5.79
CA MET A 1 9.89 -11.78 6.13
C MET A 1 10.01 -10.73 5.07
N SER A 2 8.92 -10.46 4.35
CA SER A 2 8.94 -9.44 3.30
C SER A 2 9.33 -8.10 3.91
N ASN A 3 10.18 -7.34 3.21
CA ASN A 3 10.58 -5.99 3.60
C ASN A 3 9.95 -4.89 2.72
N TRP A 4 8.95 -5.28 1.92
CA TRP A 4 8.25 -4.38 1.02
C TRP A 4 7.63 -3.18 1.76
N ASP A 5 7.02 -3.42 2.92
CA ASP A 5 6.40 -2.37 3.72
C ASP A 5 7.43 -1.36 4.25
N GLU A 6 8.64 -1.79 4.61
CA GLU A 6 9.73 -0.88 5.01
C GLU A 6 10.19 -0.01 3.85
N LEU A 7 10.37 -0.60 2.68
CA LEU A 7 10.78 0.11 1.48
C LEU A 7 9.77 1.18 1.05
N ILE A 8 8.48 0.90 1.21
CA ILE A 8 7.42 1.82 0.81
C ILE A 8 7.16 2.87 1.88
N PHE A 9 6.95 2.50 3.14
CA PHE A 9 6.52 3.44 4.17
C PHE A 9 7.59 4.44 4.62
N THR A 10 8.87 4.19 4.32
CA THR A 10 9.97 5.09 4.71
C THR A 10 10.30 6.16 3.67
N GLN A 11 9.62 6.17 2.52
CA GLN A 11 9.82 7.20 1.49
C GLN A 11 9.17 8.52 1.94
N GLU A 12 9.85 9.65 1.71
CA GLU A 12 9.42 10.98 2.19
C GLU A 12 7.97 11.30 1.78
N ASP A 13 7.64 11.14 0.49
CA ASP A 13 6.29 11.38 -0.02
C ASP A 13 5.23 10.47 0.63
N ASN A 14 5.61 9.24 1.00
CA ASN A 14 4.70 8.28 1.62
C ASN A 14 4.52 8.57 3.12
N VAL A 15 5.55 9.06 3.80
CA VAL A 15 5.43 9.53 5.19
C VAL A 15 4.47 10.72 5.25
N ASP A 16 4.66 11.71 4.38
CA ASP A 16 3.78 12.88 4.30
C ASP A 16 2.32 12.45 4.04
N PHE A 17 2.11 11.51 3.11
CA PHE A 17 0.77 10.96 2.85
C PHE A 17 0.18 10.21 4.06
N LEU A 18 0.97 9.39 4.76
CA LEU A 18 0.50 8.66 5.94
C LEU A 18 0.13 9.62 7.09
N ASP A 19 0.91 10.69 7.27
CA ASP A 19 0.61 11.76 8.23
C ASP A 19 -0.73 12.44 7.89
N GLU A 20 -0.97 12.78 6.62
CA GLU A 20 -2.25 13.33 6.15
C GLU A 20 -3.43 12.38 6.41
N VAL A 21 -3.25 11.09 6.10
CA VAL A 21 -4.30 10.08 6.32
C VAL A 21 -4.56 9.85 7.81
N ALA A 22 -3.56 10.00 8.68
CA ALA A 22 -3.73 9.86 10.13
C ALA A 22 -4.60 10.97 10.75
N GLU A 23 -4.75 12.11 10.07
CA GLU A 23 -5.68 13.17 10.49
C GLU A 23 -7.14 12.88 10.13
N LEU A 24 -7.41 11.86 9.30
CA LEU A 24 -8.75 11.48 8.86
C LEU A 24 -9.42 10.51 9.84
N GLU A 25 -10.75 10.50 9.85
CA GLU A 25 -11.52 9.67 10.77
C GLU A 25 -12.48 8.69 10.05
N GLY A 26 -12.60 7.49 10.62
CA GLY A 26 -13.61 6.53 10.22
C GLY A 26 -13.49 6.08 8.77
N ASN A 27 -14.51 6.38 7.95
CA ASN A 27 -14.54 5.94 6.55
C ASN A 27 -13.61 6.77 5.65
N GLU A 28 -13.24 7.97 6.07
CA GLU A 28 -12.44 8.90 5.26
C GLU A 28 -11.05 8.35 5.00
N VAL A 29 -10.49 7.60 5.95
CA VAL A 29 -9.22 6.86 5.80
C VAL A 29 -9.31 5.92 4.60
N ALA A 30 -10.33 5.05 4.55
CA ALA A 30 -10.47 4.10 3.46
C ALA A 30 -10.72 4.80 2.11
N GLN A 31 -11.44 5.92 2.11
CA GLN A 31 -11.65 6.71 0.89
C GLN A 31 -10.36 7.33 0.38
N ALA A 32 -9.54 7.91 1.25
CA ALA A 32 -8.25 8.49 0.89
C ALA A 32 -7.30 7.43 0.30
N LEU A 33 -7.27 6.22 0.89
CA LEU A 33 -6.50 5.10 0.34
C LEU A 33 -7.01 4.71 -1.06
N VAL A 34 -8.33 4.62 -1.26
CA VAL A 34 -8.91 4.31 -2.58
C VAL A 34 -8.55 5.39 -3.61
N ASP A 35 -8.62 6.66 -3.23
CA ASP A 35 -8.33 7.78 -4.12
C ASP A 35 -6.85 7.79 -4.53
N ALA A 36 -5.93 7.56 -3.59
CA ALA A 36 -4.50 7.43 -3.86
C ALA A 36 -4.19 6.28 -4.85
N VAL A 37 -4.77 5.10 -4.63
CA VAL A 37 -4.59 3.95 -5.54
C VAL A 37 -5.15 4.25 -6.93
N ASN A 38 -6.32 4.87 -7.01
CA ASN A 38 -6.92 5.25 -8.30
C ASN A 38 -6.11 6.31 -9.03
N LEU A 39 -5.52 7.27 -8.31
CA LEU A 39 -4.66 8.30 -8.90
C LEU A 39 -3.41 7.65 -9.51
N ALA A 40 -2.76 6.73 -8.79
CA ALA A 40 -1.64 5.96 -9.30
C ALA A 40 -2.01 5.14 -10.55
N LEU A 41 -3.16 4.45 -10.53
CA LEU A 41 -3.62 3.64 -11.68
C LEU A 41 -3.92 4.47 -12.94
N ARG A 42 -4.36 5.72 -12.79
CA ARG A 42 -4.79 6.57 -13.91
C ARG A 42 -3.66 7.43 -14.45
N ASP A 43 -2.94 8.07 -13.55
CA ASP A 43 -2.03 9.17 -13.86
C ASP A 43 -0.59 8.91 -13.34
N GLY A 44 -0.41 7.92 -12.47
CA GLY A 44 0.88 7.51 -11.91
C GLY A 44 1.75 6.80 -12.94
N GLN A 45 2.90 7.39 -13.25
CA GLN A 45 3.97 6.70 -13.97
C GLN A 45 4.89 5.99 -12.96
N PRO A 46 5.48 4.83 -13.29
CA PRO A 46 6.44 4.18 -12.41
C PRO A 46 7.55 5.14 -11.99
N GLY A 47 7.75 5.30 -10.67
CA GLY A 47 8.71 6.22 -10.07
C GLY A 47 8.23 7.67 -9.90
N SER A 48 6.97 7.98 -10.25
CA SER A 48 6.34 9.26 -9.87
C SER A 48 5.86 9.24 -8.41
N VAL A 49 5.67 10.42 -7.84
CA VAL A 49 5.10 10.61 -6.48
C VAL A 49 3.73 9.94 -6.38
N ASP A 50 2.84 10.19 -7.34
CA ASP A 50 1.49 9.59 -7.36
C ASP A 50 1.55 8.06 -7.36
N HIS A 51 2.47 7.46 -8.12
CA HIS A 51 2.67 6.01 -8.14
C HIS A 51 3.17 5.48 -6.79
N SER A 52 4.17 6.15 -6.19
CA SER A 52 4.68 5.80 -4.87
C SER A 52 3.59 5.84 -3.80
N VAL A 53 2.82 6.94 -3.76
CA VAL A 53 1.73 7.14 -2.80
C VAL A 53 0.63 6.08 -3.01
N GLY A 54 0.32 5.74 -4.26
CA GLY A 54 -0.61 4.64 -4.56
C GLY A 54 -0.11 3.28 -4.06
N LEU A 55 1.18 2.96 -4.25
CA LEU A 55 1.77 1.73 -3.72
C LEU A 55 1.72 1.70 -2.19
N CYS A 56 1.96 2.84 -1.53
CA CYS A 56 1.79 2.98 -0.10
C CYS A 56 0.36 2.66 0.35
N ALA A 57 -0.63 3.30 -0.28
CA ALA A 57 -2.03 3.06 0.02
C ALA A 57 -2.46 1.60 -0.22
N ALA A 58 -2.02 1.00 -1.33
CA ALA A 58 -2.32 -0.39 -1.65
C ALA A 58 -1.63 -1.38 -0.68
N THR A 59 -0.44 -1.04 -0.18
CA THR A 59 0.26 -1.84 0.84
C THR A 59 -0.50 -1.81 2.16
N VAL A 60 -1.04 -0.66 2.58
CA VAL A 60 -1.95 -0.59 3.75
C VAL A 60 -3.19 -1.47 3.53
N ALA A 61 -3.78 -1.44 2.34
CA ALA A 61 -4.93 -2.29 2.02
C ALA A 61 -4.60 -3.79 2.11
N ALA A 62 -3.42 -4.21 1.64
CA ALA A 62 -2.96 -5.59 1.76
C ALA A 62 -2.76 -6.00 3.23
N ILE A 63 -2.23 -5.11 4.08
CA ILE A 63 -2.16 -5.33 5.53
C ILE A 63 -3.56 -5.50 6.12
N TRP A 64 -4.52 -4.67 5.71
CA TRP A 64 -5.92 -4.81 6.12
C TRP A 64 -6.56 -6.11 5.64
N SER A 65 -6.08 -6.68 4.54
CA SER A 65 -6.49 -8.01 4.05
C SER A 65 -5.72 -9.17 4.71
N GLY A 66 -4.73 -8.88 5.56
CA GLY A 66 -4.03 -9.87 6.37
C GLY A 66 -2.57 -10.14 5.95
N ALA A 67 -1.99 -9.31 5.09
CA ALA A 67 -0.56 -9.40 4.77
C ALA A 67 0.28 -9.21 6.05
N PRO A 68 1.29 -10.06 6.30
CA PRO A 68 2.25 -9.82 7.35
C PRO A 68 3.10 -8.59 7.01
N PHE A 69 3.34 -7.73 7.99
CA PHE A 69 4.16 -6.52 7.87
C PHE A 69 5.23 -6.49 8.97
N SER A 70 6.32 -5.77 8.70
CA SER A 70 7.54 -5.75 9.52
C SER A 70 7.77 -4.40 10.22
N VAL A 71 7.20 -3.31 9.69
CA VAL A 71 7.45 -1.94 10.16
C VAL A 71 6.55 -1.57 11.34
N ALA A 72 6.92 -2.05 12.52
CA ALA A 72 6.19 -1.75 13.75
C ALA A 72 6.19 -0.25 14.10
N ASN A 73 7.27 0.47 13.84
CA ASN A 73 7.40 1.90 14.20
C ASN A 73 6.39 2.77 13.43
N VAL A 74 6.31 2.62 12.10
CA VAL A 74 5.35 3.37 11.28
C VAL A 74 3.91 3.03 11.68
N ALA A 75 3.62 1.76 11.98
CA ALA A 75 2.29 1.36 12.46
C ALA A 75 1.94 1.88 13.87
N ASP A 76 2.94 2.18 14.70
CA ASP A 76 2.75 2.82 16.00
C ASP A 76 2.49 4.33 15.86
N ASP A 77 3.16 4.99 14.90
CA ASP A 77 2.94 6.40 14.56
C ASP A 77 1.61 6.60 13.79
N HIS A 78 1.19 5.59 13.02
CA HIS A 78 -0.02 5.58 12.19
C HIS A 78 -0.93 4.39 12.55
N PRO A 79 -1.70 4.47 13.66
CA PRO A 79 -2.48 3.33 14.15
C PRO A 79 -3.49 2.76 13.16
N PHE A 80 -3.95 3.55 12.19
CA PHE A 80 -4.90 3.11 11.16
C PHE A 80 -4.37 1.96 10.31
N ILE A 81 -3.04 1.85 10.14
CA ILE A 81 -2.39 0.76 9.38
C ILE A 81 -2.78 -0.61 9.95
N ARG A 82 -2.89 -0.74 11.28
CA ARG A 82 -3.30 -1.99 11.94
C ARG A 82 -4.76 -2.03 12.41
N ALA A 83 -5.44 -0.89 12.44
CA ALA A 83 -6.77 -0.77 13.04
C ALA A 83 -7.85 -1.60 12.31
N HIS A 84 -7.65 -1.85 11.01
CA HIS A 84 -8.66 -2.47 10.14
C HIS A 84 -8.23 -3.82 9.55
N ILE A 85 -7.31 -4.53 10.22
CA ILE A 85 -6.93 -5.89 9.81
C ILE A 85 -8.16 -6.81 9.85
N GLY A 86 -8.42 -7.48 8.72
CA GLY A 86 -9.60 -8.31 8.47
C GLY A 86 -10.85 -7.53 8.06
N GLN A 87 -10.74 -6.22 7.81
CA GLN A 87 -11.87 -5.33 7.49
C GLN A 87 -11.64 -4.49 6.23
N CYS A 88 -10.74 -4.93 5.33
CA CYS A 88 -10.48 -4.23 4.08
C CYS A 88 -11.77 -4.11 3.23
N PRO A 89 -12.20 -2.89 2.86
CA PRO A 89 -13.33 -2.71 1.96
C PRO A 89 -13.07 -3.33 0.59
N THR A 90 -14.07 -3.99 0.02
CA THR A 90 -13.94 -4.72 -1.27
C THR A 90 -13.42 -3.82 -2.39
N ASN A 91 -13.92 -2.58 -2.50
CA ASN A 91 -13.48 -1.66 -3.52
C ASN A 91 -12.00 -1.27 -3.37
N LEU A 92 -11.51 -1.10 -2.13
CA LEU A 92 -10.10 -0.82 -1.86
C LEU A 92 -9.25 -2.04 -2.18
N GLN A 93 -9.69 -3.24 -1.78
CA GLN A 93 -9.00 -4.50 -2.08
C GLN A 93 -8.82 -4.70 -3.59
N GLU A 94 -9.89 -4.52 -4.38
CA GLU A 94 -9.87 -4.72 -5.83
C GLU A 94 -8.90 -3.77 -6.55
N VAL A 95 -8.96 -2.46 -6.26
CA VAL A 95 -8.06 -1.49 -6.91
C VAL A 95 -6.61 -1.66 -6.43
N SER A 96 -6.41 -2.03 -5.15
CA SER A 96 -5.08 -2.29 -4.61
C SER A 96 -4.45 -3.52 -5.23
N LEU A 97 -5.24 -4.57 -5.46
CA LEU A 97 -4.77 -5.78 -6.16
C LEU A 97 -4.31 -5.42 -7.57
N GLN A 98 -5.12 -4.65 -8.30
CA GLN A 98 -4.77 -4.23 -9.65
C GLN A 98 -3.43 -3.47 -9.70
N LEU A 99 -3.19 -2.57 -8.73
CA LEU A 99 -1.95 -1.78 -8.69
C LEU A 99 -0.74 -2.64 -8.28
N LEU A 100 -0.85 -3.41 -7.19
CA LEU A 100 0.27 -4.21 -6.69
C LEU A 100 0.62 -5.37 -7.63
N ASP A 101 -0.36 -6.00 -8.27
CA ASP A 101 -0.13 -7.07 -9.25
C ASP A 101 0.61 -6.52 -10.49
N GLY A 102 0.20 -5.36 -11.01
CA GLY A 102 0.91 -4.70 -12.11
C GLY A 102 2.33 -4.28 -11.73
N GLU A 103 2.53 -3.84 -10.48
CA GLU A 103 3.86 -3.51 -9.95
C GLU A 103 4.74 -4.76 -9.81
N TYR A 104 4.17 -5.87 -9.35
CA TYR A 104 4.82 -7.18 -9.22
C TYR A 104 5.24 -7.73 -10.58
N GLU A 105 4.36 -7.71 -11.59
CA GLU A 105 4.70 -8.11 -12.95
C GLU A 105 5.87 -7.30 -13.51
N ARG A 106 5.88 -5.98 -13.26
CA ARG A 106 6.94 -5.06 -13.71
C ARG A 106 8.28 -5.35 -13.02
N LEU A 107 8.29 -5.55 -11.70
CA LEU A 107 9.53 -5.89 -10.96
C LEU A 107 10.06 -7.27 -11.37
N SER A 108 9.16 -8.24 -11.50
CA SER A 108 9.48 -9.61 -11.92
C SER A 108 10.09 -9.66 -13.32
N ALA A 109 9.59 -8.84 -14.25
CA ALA A 109 10.14 -8.74 -15.61
C ALA A 109 11.61 -8.25 -15.63
N THR A 110 12.04 -7.55 -14.57
CA THR A 110 13.41 -7.06 -14.41
C THR A 110 14.24 -7.87 -13.41
N GLU A 111 13.71 -8.98 -12.88
CA GLU A 111 14.36 -9.80 -11.83
C GLU A 111 14.77 -8.98 -10.60
N ALA A 112 13.96 -7.99 -10.24
CA ALA A 112 14.19 -7.14 -9.07
C ALA A 112 13.95 -7.94 -7.78
N VAL A 113 14.82 -7.76 -6.77
CA VAL A 113 14.77 -8.51 -5.51
C VAL A 113 13.47 -8.21 -4.75
N GLU A 114 12.97 -6.98 -4.90
CA GLU A 114 11.74 -6.48 -4.29
C GLU A 114 10.49 -7.20 -4.80
N ALA A 115 10.55 -7.91 -5.93
CA ALA A 115 9.41 -8.67 -6.45
C ALA A 115 8.97 -9.77 -5.49
N GLU A 116 9.93 -10.51 -4.91
CA GLU A 116 9.65 -11.59 -3.95
C GLU A 116 9.01 -11.04 -2.67
N ASP A 117 9.44 -9.86 -2.25
CA ASP A 117 8.87 -9.18 -1.09
C ASP A 117 7.43 -8.69 -1.36
N LEU A 118 7.16 -8.19 -2.55
CA LEU A 118 5.83 -7.71 -2.94
C LEU A 118 4.80 -8.85 -3.11
N GLU A 119 5.23 -10.04 -3.55
CA GLU A 119 4.36 -11.20 -3.79
C GLU A 119 3.42 -11.48 -2.60
N THR A 120 3.95 -11.42 -1.37
CA THR A 120 3.16 -11.67 -0.14
C THR A 120 1.98 -10.70 0.01
N PHE A 121 2.13 -9.44 -0.42
CA PHE A 121 1.09 -8.43 -0.33
C PHE A 121 0.05 -8.59 -1.45
N VAL A 122 0.50 -8.99 -2.65
CA VAL A 122 -0.40 -9.34 -3.76
C VAL A 122 -1.27 -10.54 -3.40
N GLU A 123 -0.69 -11.60 -2.84
CA GLU A 123 -1.42 -12.80 -2.41
C GLU A 123 -2.48 -12.50 -1.35
N ALA A 124 -2.21 -11.58 -0.42
CA ALA A 124 -3.17 -11.19 0.61
C ALA A 124 -4.42 -10.49 0.05
N LEU A 125 -4.32 -9.89 -1.14
CA LEU A 125 -5.42 -9.19 -1.81
C LEU A 125 -6.21 -10.10 -2.76
N SER A 126 -5.68 -11.27 -3.13
CA SER A 126 -6.32 -12.25 -4.03
C SER A 126 -7.28 -13.21 -3.31
#